data_AF-A0A8D8D056-F1
#
_entry.id   AF-A0A8D8D056-F1
#
_cell.length_a   1.000
_cell.length_b   1.000
_cell.length_c   1.000
_cell.angle_alpha   90.00
_cell.angle_beta   90.00
_cell.angle_gamma   90.00
#
_symmetry.space_group_name_H-M   'P 1'
#
loop_
_entity.id
_entity.type
_entity.pdbx_description
1 polymer ?
#
loop_
_entity_poly.entity_id
_entity_poly.type
_entity_poly.pdbx_seq_one_letter_code
_entity_poly.pdbx_strand_id
1 'polypeptide(L)'
;MTTYEEFIQQNEDRDGIRFTWNVWPSSRIDASRLVVPLGCLYQPLKERPDLPPILYDPVVCTRTTCRAILNPMCQVDYRAKLWVCNFCFQRNPFPPQYAAISEQHQPAELIAGFSTIEYTITRAPCLPPVFLFVVDTCMDEEELGALKDSLQMSLSLLPANALVGLITFGKMVQVHELGTDGCSKSYVFRGTKDLSAKQIQDMLGIGRAPGPNQPQQQQQRGPTGVV
;
A
#
# COMPACT_ATOMS: atom_id res chain seq x y z
N MET A 1 -22.31 9.70 33.58
CA MET A 1 -22.75 8.65 32.63
C MET A 1 -22.51 9.20 31.25
N THR A 2 -21.68 8.53 30.46
CA THR A 2 -21.48 8.90 29.05
C THR A 2 -22.79 8.67 28.31
N THR A 3 -23.26 9.63 27.53
CA THR A 3 -24.45 9.46 26.70
C THR A 3 -24.15 8.52 25.52
N TYR A 4 -25.19 7.96 24.87
CA TYR A 4 -24.97 7.17 23.65
C TYR A 4 -24.35 7.99 22.52
N GLU A 5 -24.67 9.27 22.44
CA GLU A 5 -24.10 10.20 21.47
C GLU A 5 -22.60 10.39 21.71
N GLU A 6 -22.22 10.69 22.96
CA GLU A 6 -20.81 10.80 23.35
C GLU A 6 -20.04 9.50 23.11
N PHE A 7 -20.66 8.34 23.38
CA PHE A 7 -20.06 7.05 23.10
C PHE A 7 -19.77 6.87 21.60
N ILE A 8 -20.74 7.18 20.73
CA ILE A 8 -20.56 7.07 19.28
C ILE A 8 -19.45 8.00 18.80
N GLN A 9 -19.47 9.26 19.24
CA GLN A 9 -18.46 10.26 18.88
C GLN A 9 -17.06 9.81 19.30
N GLN A 10 -16.90 9.33 20.54
CA GLN A 10 -15.61 8.88 21.06
C GLN A 10 -15.05 7.66 20.33
N ASN A 11 -15.89 6.69 19.97
CA ASN A 11 -15.45 5.52 19.19
C ASN A 11 -15.10 5.90 17.75
N GLU A 12 -15.85 6.82 17.15
CA GLU A 12 -15.54 7.33 15.82
C GLU A 12 -14.21 8.10 15.85
N ASP A 13 -13.97 8.96 16.85
CA ASP A 13 -12.74 9.75 17.02
C ASP A 13 -11.51 8.91 17.32
N ARG A 14 -11.65 7.91 18.19
CA ARG A 14 -10.56 7.00 18.51
C ARG A 14 -10.33 5.97 17.40
N ASP A 15 -11.34 5.18 17.07
CA ASP A 15 -11.13 3.98 16.27
C ASP A 15 -11.44 4.18 14.78
N GLY A 16 -12.03 5.31 14.40
CA GLY A 16 -12.45 5.56 13.02
C GLY A 16 -13.63 4.68 12.60
N ILE A 17 -14.44 4.23 13.57
CA ILE A 17 -15.52 3.27 13.32
C ILE A 17 -16.86 3.83 13.79
N ARG A 18 -17.89 3.65 12.96
CA ARG A 18 -19.28 3.93 13.31
C ARG A 18 -20.19 2.78 12.91
N PHE A 19 -20.81 2.13 13.89
CA PHE A 19 -21.73 1.00 13.66
C PHE A 19 -23.16 1.45 13.41
N THR A 20 -23.90 0.65 12.64
CA THR A 20 -25.38 0.73 12.57
C THR A 20 -26.01 0.38 13.92
N TRP A 21 -25.41 -0.55 14.65
CA TRP A 21 -25.84 -0.99 15.99
C TRP A 21 -24.62 -1.16 16.92
N ASN A 22 -24.59 -0.41 18.02
CA ASN A 22 -23.53 -0.51 19.05
C ASN A 22 -23.80 -1.60 20.10
N VAL A 23 -24.99 -2.21 20.07
CA VAL A 23 -25.35 -3.38 20.87
C VAL A 23 -25.84 -4.45 19.91
N TRP A 24 -25.20 -5.61 19.94
CA TRP A 24 -25.47 -6.67 18.97
C TRP A 24 -26.53 -7.65 19.51
N PRO A 25 -27.34 -8.25 18.62
CA PRO A 25 -28.26 -9.33 18.99
C PRO A 25 -27.47 -10.53 19.51
N SER A 26 -27.89 -11.08 20.64
CA SER A 26 -27.28 -12.27 21.24
C SER A 26 -27.78 -13.59 20.64
N SER A 27 -28.84 -13.55 19.83
CA SER A 27 -29.45 -14.71 19.18
C SER A 27 -29.51 -14.55 17.65
N ARG A 28 -29.47 -15.69 16.94
CA ARG A 28 -29.63 -15.70 15.48
C ARG A 28 -31.02 -15.24 15.03
N ILE A 29 -32.04 -15.49 15.85
CA ILE A 29 -33.42 -15.09 15.56
C ILE A 29 -33.51 -13.56 15.56
N ASP A 30 -32.97 -12.91 16.59
CA ASP A 30 -32.96 -11.45 16.69
C ASP A 30 -32.12 -10.82 15.57
N ALA A 31 -30.97 -11.43 15.25
CA ALA A 31 -30.14 -11.00 14.13
C ALA A 31 -30.90 -11.06 12.79
N SER A 32 -31.69 -12.11 12.55
CA SER A 32 -32.47 -12.24 11.31
C SER A 32 -33.63 -11.24 11.19
N ARG A 33 -34.04 -10.62 12.31
CA ARG A 33 -35.12 -9.65 12.38
C ARG A 33 -34.63 -8.20 12.26
N LEU A 34 -33.32 -7.98 12.21
CA LEU A 34 -32.76 -6.64 12.03
C LEU A 34 -33.14 -6.10 10.65
N VAL A 35 -33.88 -5.00 10.64
CA VAL A 35 -34.27 -4.29 9.40
C VAL A 35 -33.05 -3.61 8.76
N VAL A 36 -32.17 -3.06 9.59
CA VAL A 36 -30.87 -2.50 9.18
C VAL A 36 -29.79 -3.51 9.52
N PRO A 37 -28.93 -3.94 8.58
CA PRO A 37 -27.91 -4.95 8.86
C PRO A 37 -26.90 -4.46 9.90
N LEU A 38 -26.30 -5.40 10.64
CA LEU A 38 -25.09 -5.13 11.41
C LEU A 38 -23.95 -4.81 10.45
N GLY A 39 -23.48 -3.57 10.49
CA GLY A 39 -22.39 -3.08 9.67
C GLY A 39 -21.71 -1.89 10.33
N CYS A 40 -20.57 -1.48 9.77
CA CYS A 40 -19.89 -0.28 10.21
C CYS A 40 -19.31 0.49 9.02
N LEU A 41 -19.22 1.80 9.19
CA LEU A 41 -18.33 2.65 8.42
C LEU A 41 -16.98 2.63 9.14
N TYR A 42 -15.92 2.32 8.39
CA TYR A 42 -14.57 2.24 8.92
C TYR A 42 -13.64 3.12 8.10
N GLN A 43 -12.87 3.96 8.77
CA GLN A 43 -11.82 4.80 8.21
C GLN A 43 -10.45 4.28 8.70
N PRO A 44 -9.77 3.41 7.93
CA PRO A 44 -8.54 2.76 8.38
C PRO A 44 -7.39 3.73 8.65
N LEU A 45 -7.29 4.77 7.82
CA LEU A 45 -6.25 5.81 7.91
C LEU A 45 -6.81 7.09 8.52
N LYS A 46 -7.62 6.99 9.58
CA LYS A 46 -8.07 8.16 10.33
C LYS A 46 -6.86 8.79 11.03
N GLU A 47 -6.67 10.09 10.86
CA GLU A 47 -5.55 10.80 11.47
C GLU A 47 -5.67 10.76 13.00
N ARG A 48 -4.57 10.36 13.65
CA ARG A 48 -4.45 10.23 15.11
C ARG A 48 -3.14 10.88 15.58
N PRO A 49 -3.10 12.24 15.66
CA PRO A 49 -1.90 12.97 16.05
C PRO A 49 -1.49 12.72 17.51
N ASP A 50 -2.37 12.12 18.30
CA ASP A 50 -2.17 11.77 19.70
C ASP A 50 -1.40 10.45 19.90
N LEU A 51 -1.21 9.64 18.85
CA LEU A 51 -0.50 8.37 18.93
C LEU A 51 0.99 8.53 18.57
N PRO A 52 1.92 8.00 19.40
CA PRO A 52 3.32 7.95 19.02
C PRO A 52 3.56 6.89 17.94
N PRO A 53 4.55 7.08 17.05
CA PRO A 53 4.91 6.08 16.05
C PRO A 53 5.46 4.82 16.72
N ILE A 54 4.93 3.65 16.33
CA ILE A 54 5.35 2.35 16.87
C ILE A 54 6.31 1.67 15.90
N LEU A 55 7.60 1.66 16.25
CA LEU A 55 8.69 1.22 15.37
C LEU A 55 9.12 -0.24 15.64
N TYR A 56 8.17 -1.16 15.77
CA TYR A 56 8.45 -2.59 15.94
C TYR A 56 7.37 -3.45 15.30
N ASP A 57 7.69 -4.73 15.10
CA ASP A 57 6.76 -5.68 14.51
C ASP A 57 5.65 -6.06 15.49
N PRO A 58 4.39 -6.23 15.01
CA PRO A 58 3.25 -6.58 15.86
C PRO A 58 3.40 -7.97 16.48
N VAL A 59 2.90 -8.15 17.71
CA VAL A 59 2.85 -9.46 18.37
C VAL A 59 1.67 -10.27 17.84
N VAL A 60 1.96 -11.39 17.19
CA VAL A 60 0.94 -12.20 16.49
C VAL A 60 0.61 -13.49 17.24
N CYS A 61 -0.66 -13.86 17.27
CA CYS A 61 -1.13 -15.14 17.79
C CYS A 61 -0.44 -16.33 17.07
N THR A 62 0.08 -17.27 17.84
CA THR A 62 0.84 -18.44 17.34
C THR A 62 -0.02 -19.45 16.59
N ARG A 63 -1.34 -19.43 16.79
CA ARG A 63 -2.25 -20.31 16.05
C ARG A 63 -2.33 -19.88 14.59
N THR A 64 -1.93 -20.78 13.69
CA THR A 64 -1.85 -20.55 12.23
C THR A 64 -3.18 -20.14 11.60
N THR A 65 -4.30 -20.66 12.09
CA THR A 65 -5.64 -20.31 11.62
C THR A 65 -6.20 -19.01 12.21
N CYS A 66 -5.52 -18.40 13.19
CA CYS A 66 -5.99 -17.17 13.85
C CYS A 66 -5.13 -15.97 13.47
N ARG A 67 -3.83 -15.98 13.81
CA ARG A 67 -2.88 -14.89 13.50
C ARG A 67 -3.37 -13.47 13.88
N ALA A 68 -4.31 -13.36 14.84
CA ALA A 68 -4.74 -12.07 15.37
C ALA A 68 -3.58 -11.36 16.08
N ILE A 69 -3.59 -10.03 16.02
CA ILE A 69 -2.59 -9.19 16.68
C ILE A 69 -2.98 -9.00 18.15
N LEU A 70 -1.99 -8.95 19.04
CA LEU A 70 -2.16 -8.58 20.43
C LEU A 70 -2.87 -7.22 20.52
N ASN A 71 -3.87 -7.13 21.38
CA ASN A 71 -4.72 -5.95 21.49
C ASN A 71 -5.26 -5.83 22.92
N PRO A 72 -5.85 -4.69 23.33
CA PRO A 72 -6.27 -4.45 24.71
C PRO A 72 -7.34 -5.42 25.25
N MET A 73 -8.03 -6.16 24.39
CA MET A 73 -9.02 -7.15 24.80
C MET A 73 -8.41 -8.51 25.15
N CYS A 74 -7.11 -8.71 24.95
CA CYS A 74 -6.40 -9.94 25.32
C CYS A 74 -6.17 -9.99 26.83
N GLN A 75 -6.37 -11.17 27.44
CA GLN A 75 -6.02 -11.39 28.85
C GLN A 75 -4.53 -11.65 28.98
N VAL A 76 -3.88 -11.03 29.96
CA VAL A 76 -2.42 -11.10 30.13
C VAL A 76 -2.07 -11.67 31.50
N ASP A 77 -1.17 -12.65 31.50
CA ASP A 77 -0.54 -13.20 32.69
C ASP A 77 0.91 -12.67 32.76
N TYR A 78 1.11 -11.62 33.55
CA TYR A 78 2.43 -10.99 33.75
C TYR A 78 3.42 -11.87 34.53
N ARG A 79 2.94 -12.88 35.27
CA ARG A 79 3.81 -13.78 36.03
C ARG A 79 4.34 -14.89 35.13
N ALA A 80 3.46 -15.52 34.36
CA ALA A 80 3.83 -16.56 33.39
C ALA A 80 4.40 -15.99 32.09
N LYS A 81 4.30 -14.67 31.88
CA LYS A 81 4.68 -13.98 30.62
C LYS A 81 3.94 -14.55 29.41
N LEU A 82 2.63 -14.74 29.58
CA LEU A 82 1.72 -15.24 28.56
C LEU A 82 0.58 -14.27 28.31
N TRP A 83 -0.02 -14.36 27.12
CA TRP A 83 -1.30 -13.72 26.81
C TRP A 83 -2.27 -14.69 26.15
N VAL A 84 -3.56 -14.46 26.35
CA VAL A 84 -4.64 -15.27 25.79
C VAL A 84 -5.33 -14.47 24.70
N CYS A 85 -5.31 -14.99 23.48
CA CYS A 85 -5.96 -14.35 22.34
C CYS A 85 -7.48 -14.31 22.54
N ASN A 86 -8.08 -13.12 22.45
CA ASN A 86 -9.53 -12.90 22.62
C ASN A 86 -10.40 -13.48 21.49
N PHE A 87 -9.81 -13.86 20.35
CA PHE A 87 -10.54 -14.48 19.24
C PHE A 87 -10.59 -16.00 19.32
N CYS A 88 -9.47 -16.64 19.64
CA CYS A 88 -9.33 -18.10 19.52
C CYS A 88 -8.97 -18.80 20.84
N PHE A 89 -8.80 -18.04 21.92
CA PHE A 89 -8.40 -18.48 23.26
C PHE A 89 -7.07 -19.22 23.34
N GLN A 90 -6.23 -19.11 22.31
CA GLN A 90 -4.86 -19.63 22.32
C GLN A 90 -4.02 -18.89 23.36
N ARG A 91 -3.30 -19.64 24.19
CA ARG A 91 -2.23 -19.10 25.05
C ARG A 91 -0.98 -18.93 24.21
N ASN A 92 -0.41 -17.73 24.25
CA ASN A 92 0.76 -17.34 23.47
C ASN A 92 1.84 -16.81 24.43
N PRO A 93 3.11 -17.20 24.26
CA PRO A 93 4.20 -16.55 24.97
C PRO A 93 4.45 -15.14 24.42
N PHE A 94 4.91 -14.24 25.28
CA PHE A 94 5.46 -12.97 24.81
C PHE A 94 6.80 -13.17 24.10
N PRO A 95 7.13 -12.33 23.10
CA PRO A 95 8.45 -12.34 22.49
C PRO A 95 9.54 -11.92 23.49
N PRO A 96 10.82 -12.26 23.25
CA PRO A 96 11.92 -11.95 24.17
C PRO A 96 12.03 -10.46 24.53
N GLN A 97 11.68 -9.57 23.60
CA GLN A 97 11.71 -8.11 23.83
C GLN A 97 10.73 -7.65 24.93
N TYR A 98 9.74 -8.48 25.28
CA TYR A 98 8.71 -8.20 26.30
C TYR A 98 9.01 -8.96 27.61
N ALA A 99 10.22 -9.49 27.80
CA ALA A 99 10.57 -10.27 29.00
C ALA A 99 10.34 -9.49 30.32
N ALA A 100 10.51 -8.17 30.29
CA ALA A 100 10.34 -7.27 31.44
C ALA A 100 8.90 -6.76 31.64
N ILE A 101 7.92 -7.20 30.84
CA ILE A 101 6.54 -6.72 30.91
C ILE A 101 5.94 -6.85 32.33
N SER A 102 5.30 -5.80 32.83
CA SER A 102 4.60 -5.79 34.12
C SER A 102 3.30 -4.99 34.03
N GLU A 103 2.46 -5.05 35.06
CA GLU A 103 1.23 -4.25 35.11
C GLU A 103 1.49 -2.73 35.01
N GLN A 104 2.64 -2.27 35.51
CA GLN A 104 3.07 -0.87 35.46
C GLN A 104 3.79 -0.52 34.15
N HIS A 105 4.37 -1.52 33.47
CA HIS A 105 5.14 -1.36 32.23
C HIS A 105 4.51 -2.21 31.13
N GLN A 106 3.34 -1.76 30.68
CA GLN A 106 2.60 -2.41 29.61
C GLN A 106 3.05 -1.89 28.24
N PRO A 107 3.12 -2.74 27.22
CA PRO A 107 3.30 -2.32 25.84
C PRO A 107 2.11 -1.47 25.38
N ALA A 108 2.35 -0.60 24.40
CA ALA A 108 1.34 0.29 23.84
C ALA A 108 0.09 -0.48 23.37
N GLU A 109 0.28 -1.65 22.78
CA GLU A 109 -0.75 -2.55 22.24
C GLU A 109 -1.81 -3.00 23.27
N LEU A 110 -1.50 -2.91 24.57
CA LEU A 110 -2.39 -3.32 25.66
C LEU A 110 -3.08 -2.14 26.37
N ILE A 111 -2.71 -0.90 26.05
CA ILE A 111 -3.31 0.29 26.64
C ILE A 111 -4.68 0.50 25.99
N ALA A 112 -5.74 0.63 26.80
CA ALA A 112 -7.11 0.77 26.31
C ALA A 112 -7.34 1.98 25.38
N GLY A 113 -6.54 3.04 25.52
CA GLY A 113 -6.58 4.21 24.62
C GLY A 113 -5.98 3.95 23.22
N PHE A 114 -5.22 2.87 23.05
CA PHE A 114 -4.51 2.49 21.82
C PHE A 114 -5.14 1.25 21.16
N SER A 115 -6.47 1.14 21.22
CA SER A 115 -7.24 0.12 20.50
C SER A 115 -7.01 0.15 18.99
N THR A 116 -6.80 1.34 18.43
CA THR A 116 -6.30 1.57 17.08
C THR A 116 -4.87 2.06 17.17
N ILE A 117 -3.94 1.35 16.54
CA ILE A 117 -2.50 1.60 16.58
C ILE A 117 -1.88 1.24 15.23
N GLU A 118 -0.85 1.98 14.82
CA GLU A 118 -0.12 1.76 13.56
C GLU A 118 1.30 1.28 13.86
N TYR A 119 1.70 0.18 13.20
CA TYR A 119 3.04 -0.40 13.32
C TYR A 119 3.88 -0.07 12.08
N THR A 120 5.10 0.39 12.28
CA THR A 120 6.09 0.56 11.22
C THR A 120 6.99 -0.68 11.15
N ILE A 121 6.81 -1.47 10.09
CA ILE A 121 7.60 -2.68 9.84
C ILE A 121 8.99 -2.27 9.33
N THR A 122 10.00 -2.39 10.19
CA THR A 122 11.37 -1.90 9.91
C THR A 122 12.12 -2.68 8.83
N ARG A 123 11.70 -3.92 8.54
CA ARG A 123 12.38 -4.82 7.59
C ARG A 123 11.73 -4.89 6.21
N ALA A 124 10.62 -4.19 6.01
CA ALA A 124 9.94 -4.17 4.72
C ALA A 124 10.73 -3.31 3.73
N PRO A 125 11.04 -3.79 2.51
CA PRO A 125 11.64 -2.95 1.49
C PRO A 125 10.65 -1.87 1.06
N CYS A 126 10.99 -0.60 1.30
CA CYS A 126 10.22 0.53 0.78
C CYS A 126 10.59 0.76 -0.68
N LEU A 127 9.67 0.41 -1.59
CA LEU A 127 9.82 0.76 -3.00
C LEU A 127 9.49 2.25 -3.19
N PRO A 128 10.19 2.95 -4.11
CA PRO A 128 9.83 4.31 -4.44
C PRO A 128 8.41 4.37 -5.02
N PRO A 129 7.63 5.44 -4.74
CA PRO A 129 6.33 5.62 -5.36
C PRO A 129 6.47 5.85 -6.86
N VAL A 130 5.50 5.38 -7.64
CA VAL A 130 5.50 5.48 -9.10
C VAL A 130 4.34 6.36 -9.54
N PHE A 131 4.64 7.41 -10.30
CA PHE A 131 3.66 8.32 -10.89
C PHE A 131 3.76 8.24 -12.41
N LEU A 132 2.71 7.73 -13.06
CA LEU A 132 2.62 7.67 -14.52
C LEU A 132 1.61 8.71 -15.00
N PHE A 133 2.11 9.77 -15.62
CA PHE A 133 1.26 10.81 -16.20
C PHE A 133 0.78 10.35 -17.57
N VAL A 134 -0.54 10.24 -17.74
CA VAL A 134 -1.18 9.86 -19.01
C VAL A 134 -2.00 11.05 -19.48
N VAL A 135 -1.51 11.73 -20.52
CA VAL A 135 -1.95 13.07 -20.91
C VAL A 135 -2.58 13.05 -22.29
N ASP A 136 -3.84 13.48 -22.38
CA ASP A 136 -4.49 13.75 -23.66
C ASP A 136 -3.93 15.04 -24.27
N THR A 137 -3.74 15.03 -25.58
CA THR A 137 -3.26 16.18 -26.36
C THR A 137 -4.30 16.69 -27.36
N CYS A 138 -5.48 16.05 -27.44
CA CYS A 138 -6.61 16.46 -28.28
C CYS A 138 -7.46 17.56 -27.61
N MET A 139 -6.82 18.65 -27.19
CA MET A 139 -7.48 19.81 -26.55
C MET A 139 -6.90 21.12 -27.08
N ASP A 140 -7.57 22.23 -26.77
CA ASP A 140 -7.13 23.55 -27.21
C ASP A 140 -5.82 23.97 -26.51
N GLU A 141 -5.05 24.86 -27.14
CA GLU A 141 -3.72 25.25 -26.65
C GLU A 141 -3.76 25.91 -25.26
N GLU A 142 -4.82 26.65 -24.94
CA GLU A 142 -5.00 27.29 -23.63
C GLU A 142 -5.19 26.25 -22.53
N GLU A 143 -6.06 25.25 -22.76
CA GLU A 143 -6.29 24.14 -21.82
C GLU A 143 -5.02 23.30 -21.65
N LEU A 144 -4.33 23.00 -22.75
CA LEU A 144 -3.06 22.28 -22.71
C LEU A 144 -1.98 23.07 -21.97
N GLY A 145 -1.98 24.39 -22.10
CA GLY A 145 -1.12 25.30 -21.33
C GLY A 145 -1.37 25.17 -19.83
N ALA A 146 -2.62 25.34 -19.40
CA ALA A 146 -3.01 25.20 -17.99
C ALA A 146 -2.72 23.80 -17.43
N LEU A 147 -2.89 22.75 -18.23
CA LEU A 147 -2.56 21.38 -17.86
C LEU A 147 -1.05 21.20 -17.66
N LYS A 148 -0.21 21.73 -18.55
CA LYS A 148 1.25 21.70 -18.40
C LYS A 148 1.69 22.38 -17.11
N ASP A 149 1.15 23.54 -16.79
CA ASP A 149 1.47 24.28 -15.56
C ASP A 149 1.10 23.46 -14.32
N SER A 150 -0.09 22.84 -14.33
CA SER A 150 -0.55 21.97 -13.24
C SER A 150 0.33 20.73 -13.08
N LEU A 151 0.74 20.10 -14.19
CA LEU A 151 1.64 18.95 -14.17
C LEU A 151 3.03 19.34 -13.63
N GLN A 152 3.59 20.46 -14.07
CA GLN A 152 4.85 20.98 -13.56
C GLN A 152 4.80 21.28 -12.06
N MET A 153 3.70 21.88 -11.57
CA MET A 153 3.48 22.08 -10.15
C MET A 153 3.45 20.73 -9.40
N SER A 154 2.69 19.76 -9.89
CA SER A 154 2.59 18.44 -9.24
C SER A 154 3.94 17.72 -9.16
N LEU A 155 4.78 17.82 -10.21
CA LEU A 155 6.12 17.25 -10.25
C LEU A 155 7.02 17.84 -9.17
N SER A 156 6.87 19.12 -8.83
CA SER A 156 7.66 19.79 -7.79
C SER A 156 7.31 19.33 -6.37
N LEU A 157 6.14 18.71 -6.18
CA LEU A 157 5.66 18.19 -4.89
C LEU A 157 6.01 16.71 -4.68
N LEU A 158 6.53 16.03 -5.71
CA LEU A 158 6.85 14.61 -5.61
C LEU A 158 8.09 14.36 -4.74
N PRO A 159 8.15 13.24 -4.01
CA PRO A 159 9.36 12.81 -3.33
C PRO A 159 10.53 12.67 -4.33
N ALA A 160 11.75 13.04 -3.91
CA ALA A 160 12.92 13.03 -4.78
C ALA A 160 13.29 11.64 -5.33
N ASN A 161 12.90 10.57 -4.63
CA ASN A 161 13.12 9.19 -5.06
C ASN A 161 11.96 8.62 -5.89
N ALA A 162 10.90 9.39 -6.16
CA ALA A 162 9.76 8.93 -6.93
C ALA A 162 10.15 8.61 -8.37
N LEU A 163 9.59 7.54 -8.91
CA LEU A 163 9.74 7.18 -10.32
C LEU A 163 8.62 7.86 -11.10
N VAL A 164 8.99 8.62 -12.13
CA VAL A 164 8.05 9.34 -12.98
C VAL A 164 8.09 8.77 -14.40
N GLY A 165 6.92 8.58 -15.00
CA GLY A 165 6.75 8.25 -16.41
C GLY A 165 5.77 9.19 -17.09
N LEU A 166 5.91 9.34 -18.41
CA LEU A 166 5.00 10.15 -19.22
C LEU A 166 4.52 9.35 -20.43
N ILE A 167 3.20 9.35 -20.62
CA ILE A 167 2.52 8.88 -21.82
C ILE A 167 1.67 10.05 -22.32
N THR A 168 1.85 10.43 -23.59
CA THR A 168 0.93 11.37 -24.24
C THR A 168 0.11 10.62 -25.27
N PHE A 169 -1.15 11.01 -25.46
CA PHE A 169 -1.98 10.39 -26.48
C PHE A 169 -2.85 11.39 -27.22
N GLY A 170 -3.24 10.98 -28.42
CA GLY A 170 -4.23 11.62 -29.26
C GLY A 170 -4.69 10.59 -30.28
N LYS A 171 -4.43 10.81 -31.58
CA LYS A 171 -4.61 9.74 -32.59
C LYS A 171 -3.68 8.54 -32.37
N MET A 172 -2.49 8.79 -31.83
CA MET A 172 -1.47 7.80 -31.52
C MET A 172 -1.12 7.90 -30.04
N VAL A 173 -0.64 6.80 -29.44
CA VAL A 173 -0.15 6.77 -28.06
C VAL A 173 1.37 6.82 -28.09
N GLN A 174 1.97 7.73 -27.32
CA GLN A 174 3.42 7.89 -27.23
C GLN A 174 3.88 7.62 -25.80
N VAL A 175 4.76 6.64 -25.64
CA VAL A 175 5.42 6.34 -24.37
C VAL A 175 6.80 6.99 -24.41
N HIS A 176 7.05 7.96 -23.53
CA HIS A 176 8.27 8.77 -23.55
C HIS A 176 9.41 8.11 -22.77
N GLU A 177 10.59 8.04 -23.38
CA GLU A 177 11.82 7.58 -22.73
C GLU A 177 12.54 8.78 -22.10
N LEU A 178 12.44 8.90 -20.79
CA LEU A 178 13.00 10.01 -20.01
C LEU A 178 14.48 9.76 -19.66
N GLY A 179 15.23 10.83 -19.41
CA GLY A 179 16.65 10.73 -18.99
C GLY A 179 17.64 10.44 -20.12
N THR A 180 17.23 10.64 -21.39
CA THR A 180 18.15 10.55 -22.54
C THR A 180 18.73 11.94 -22.85
N ASP A 181 20.04 12.09 -22.67
CA ASP A 181 20.71 13.37 -22.95
C ASP A 181 20.78 13.65 -24.46
N GLY A 182 20.39 14.86 -24.87
CA GLY A 182 20.52 15.35 -26.24
C GLY A 182 19.47 14.86 -27.25
N CYS A 183 18.59 13.92 -26.90
CA CYS A 183 17.50 13.46 -27.78
C CYS A 183 16.31 12.91 -26.98
N SER A 184 15.11 13.45 -27.19
CA SER A 184 13.88 12.87 -26.67
C SER A 184 13.43 11.71 -27.55
N LYS A 185 13.34 10.50 -26.97
CA LYS A 185 12.86 9.30 -27.65
C LYS A 185 11.47 8.94 -27.15
N SER A 186 10.63 8.42 -28.04
CA SER A 186 9.32 7.88 -27.66
C SER A 186 8.94 6.68 -28.50
N TYR A 187 8.21 5.75 -27.90
CA TYR A 187 7.62 4.59 -28.55
C TYR A 187 6.20 4.92 -28.96
N VAL A 188 5.90 4.79 -30.25
CA VAL A 188 4.62 5.19 -30.81
C VAL A 188 3.76 3.96 -31.11
N PHE A 189 2.58 3.90 -30.50
CA PHE A 189 1.59 2.85 -30.66
C PHE A 189 0.34 3.37 -31.36
N ARG A 190 -0.30 2.52 -32.16
CA ARG A 190 -1.58 2.84 -32.81
C ARG A 190 -2.69 2.81 -31.76
N GLY A 191 -3.42 3.92 -31.60
CA GLY A 191 -4.55 4.00 -30.66
C GLY A 191 -5.76 3.14 -31.02
N THR A 192 -5.77 2.54 -32.21
CA THR A 192 -6.88 1.68 -32.70
C THR A 192 -6.68 0.19 -32.42
N LYS A 193 -5.55 -0.21 -31.82
CA LYS A 193 -5.23 -1.61 -31.56
C LYS A 193 -4.88 -1.81 -30.10
N ASP A 194 -5.64 -2.66 -29.43
CA ASP A 194 -5.31 -3.10 -28.08
C ASP A 194 -4.07 -4.01 -28.08
N LEU A 195 -3.21 -3.79 -27.09
CA LEU A 195 -1.99 -4.54 -26.88
C LEU A 195 -2.01 -5.15 -25.48
N SER A 196 -1.68 -6.43 -25.40
CA SER A 196 -1.49 -7.10 -24.11
C SER A 196 -0.21 -6.63 -23.41
N ALA A 197 -0.16 -6.76 -22.09
CA ALA A 197 1.02 -6.43 -21.30
C ALA A 197 2.30 -7.12 -21.82
N LYS A 198 2.20 -8.39 -22.27
CA LYS A 198 3.33 -9.12 -22.84
C LYS A 198 3.84 -8.51 -24.15
N GLN A 199 2.92 -8.13 -25.05
CA GLN A 199 3.28 -7.49 -26.31
C GLN A 199 3.95 -6.13 -26.07
N ILE A 200 3.43 -5.35 -25.13
CA ILE A 200 4.04 -4.06 -24.74
C ILE A 200 5.43 -4.30 -24.14
N GLN A 201 5.57 -5.28 -23.25
CA GLN A 201 6.86 -5.66 -22.67
C GLN A 201 7.88 -6.05 -23.74
N ASP A 202 7.50 -6.88 -24.70
CA ASP A 202 8.36 -7.31 -25.81
C ASP A 202 8.74 -6.15 -26.74
N MET A 203 7.80 -5.25 -27.04
CA MET A 203 8.02 -4.07 -27.90
C MET A 203 8.90 -3.01 -27.23
N LEU A 204 8.74 -2.81 -25.91
CA LEU A 204 9.56 -1.88 -25.12
C LEU A 204 10.88 -2.50 -24.63
N GLY A 205 11.10 -3.79 -24.84
CA GLY A 205 12.29 -4.50 -24.39
C GLY A 205 12.42 -4.65 -22.86
N ILE A 206 11.32 -4.49 -22.10
CA ILE A 206 11.31 -4.50 -20.64
C ILE A 206 11.54 -5.93 -20.12
N GLY A 207 12.45 -6.09 -19.15
CA GLY A 207 12.72 -7.38 -18.51
C GLY A 207 13.64 -8.32 -19.29
N ARG A 208 14.19 -7.88 -20.44
CA ARG A 208 15.38 -8.52 -21.00
C ARG A 208 16.58 -8.08 -20.16
N ALA A 209 17.01 -8.93 -19.22
CA ALA A 209 18.36 -8.80 -18.67
C ALA A 209 19.35 -8.75 -19.84
N PRO A 210 20.41 -7.92 -19.82
CA PRO A 210 21.46 -8.01 -20.81
C PRO A 210 22.06 -9.41 -20.71
N GLY A 211 21.65 -10.29 -21.64
CA GLY A 211 22.26 -11.60 -21.79
C GLY A 211 23.74 -11.39 -22.13
N PRO A 212 24.64 -12.24 -21.62
CA PRO A 212 26.05 -12.13 -21.95
C PRO A 212 26.23 -12.20 -23.47
N ASN A 213 26.96 -11.21 -24.01
CA ASN A 213 27.43 -11.10 -25.39
C ASN A 213 27.40 -12.42 -26.16
N GLN A 214 26.50 -12.56 -27.13
CA GLN A 214 26.75 -13.47 -28.24
C GLN A 214 27.85 -12.84 -29.11
N PRO A 215 28.98 -13.54 -29.36
CA PRO A 215 30.03 -13.01 -30.20
C PRO A 215 29.52 -12.84 -31.64
N GLN A 216 29.70 -11.62 -32.16
CA GLN A 216 29.61 -11.33 -33.59
C GLN A 216 30.49 -12.32 -34.36
N GLN A 217 29.86 -13.20 -35.15
CA GLN A 217 30.56 -13.92 -36.21
C GLN A 217 30.97 -12.88 -37.27
N GLN A 218 32.25 -12.51 -37.24
CA GLN A 218 32.92 -11.87 -38.38
C GLN A 218 32.91 -12.83 -39.56
N GLN A 219 32.04 -12.56 -40.53
CA GLN A 219 32.08 -13.21 -41.83
C GLN A 219 33.20 -12.54 -42.64
N GLN A 220 34.37 -13.19 -42.68
CA GLN A 220 35.51 -12.79 -43.49
C GLN A 220 35.15 -12.78 -44.98
N ARG A 221 35.34 -11.64 -45.62
CA ARG A 221 35.39 -11.50 -47.09
C ARG A 221 36.63 -12.21 -47.61
N GLY A 222 36.45 -13.21 -48.48
CA GLY A 222 37.52 -13.82 -49.26
C GLY A 222 37.94 -12.92 -50.43
N PRO A 223 39.23 -12.91 -50.83
CA PRO A 223 39.73 -12.08 -51.91
C PRO A 223 39.51 -12.71 -53.29
N THR A 224 39.20 -11.84 -54.25
CA THR A 224 39.18 -12.06 -55.70
C THR A 224 40.60 -12.18 -56.30
N GLY A 225 40.83 -13.20 -57.13
CA GLY A 225 41.83 -13.27 -58.21
C GLY A 225 41.19 -14.05 -59.36
N VAL A 226 41.11 -13.59 -60.63
CA VAL A 226 42.19 -13.32 -61.62
C VAL A 226 43.20 -14.46 -61.56
N VAL A 227 43.21 -15.46 -62.45
CA VAL A 227 43.14 -15.49 -63.93
C VAL A 227 42.30 -16.69 -64.39
#